data_AF-A0A930FG58-F1
#
_entry.id   AF-A0A930FG58-F1
#
_cell.length_a   1.000
_cell.length_b   1.000
_cell.length_c   1.000
_cell.angle_alpha   90.00
_cell.angle_beta   90.00
_cell.angle_gamma   90.00
#
_symmetry.space_group_name_H-M   'P 1'
#
loop_
_entity.id
_entity.type
_entity.pdbx_description
1 polymer ?
#
loop_
_entity_poly.entity_id
_entity_poly.type
_entity_poly.pdbx_seq_one_letter_code
_entity_poly.pdbx_strand_id
1 'polypeptide(L)'
;MNIKILVATHKQYWMPEDSVYMPIHVGREGKADIGYTGDHTGDNISSKNANYCELTGLYWAWKNLDADYIGLVHYRRYFTRKEVRSVEDKKNQILTGAEWKKLLSEYPVVVADKRKYYIESNRSHYNNAHHSDGLDAAEQIIAEKYPEYSAAFTKVCNRTWAHMFNMFVMRRDLFDQYCEWMFSILEEIEHRVDISDYDTYEARIYGFVSEILLDVWLEANNIDYKEQNVSFMEPQNWIKKGGLFLKRKFFK
;
A
#
# COMPACT_ATOMS: atom_id res chain seq x y z
N MET A 1 0.94 2.33 -23.96
CA MET A 1 0.40 1.98 -22.63
C MET A 1 0.85 0.59 -22.23
N ASN A 2 2.09 0.53 -21.76
CA ASN A 2 2.69 -0.59 -21.04
C ASN A 2 2.32 -0.45 -19.56
N ILE A 3 1.60 -1.43 -19.00
CA ILE A 3 1.10 -1.42 -17.62
C ILE A 3 1.76 -2.59 -16.89
N LYS A 4 2.33 -2.31 -15.72
CA LYS A 4 2.92 -3.32 -14.82
C LYS A 4 2.35 -3.18 -13.41
N ILE A 5 1.52 -4.13 -13.01
CA ILE A 5 0.91 -4.21 -11.69
C ILE A 5 1.62 -5.32 -10.93
N LEU A 6 2.42 -4.94 -9.94
CA LEU A 6 3.14 -5.87 -9.10
C LEU A 6 2.18 -6.58 -8.16
N VAL A 7 2.25 -7.91 -8.14
CA VAL A 7 1.52 -8.74 -7.18
C VAL A 7 2.48 -9.17 -6.09
N ALA A 8 2.53 -8.40 -5.00
CA ALA A 8 3.43 -8.65 -3.88
C ALA A 8 3.07 -9.96 -3.16
N THR A 9 4.05 -10.88 -3.08
CA THR A 9 3.91 -12.18 -2.42
C THR A 9 5.20 -12.61 -1.72
N HIS A 10 5.07 -13.48 -0.71
CA HIS A 10 6.20 -14.13 -0.02
C HIS A 10 6.12 -15.66 -0.11
N LYS A 11 5.20 -16.20 -0.94
CA LYS A 11 4.99 -17.63 -1.15
C LYS A 11 4.30 -17.89 -2.49
N GLN A 12 4.35 -19.14 -2.95
CA GLN A 12 3.57 -19.55 -4.11
C GLN A 12 2.08 -19.34 -3.85
N TYR A 13 1.40 -18.80 -4.86
CA TYR A 13 -0.03 -18.55 -4.81
C TYR A 13 -0.62 -18.54 -6.22
N TRP A 14 -1.94 -18.61 -6.31
CA TRP A 14 -2.63 -18.41 -7.57
C TRP A 14 -2.45 -16.95 -8.03
N MET A 15 -2.10 -16.75 -9.31
CA MET A 15 -1.87 -15.44 -9.91
C MET A 15 -2.81 -15.26 -11.11
N PRO A 16 -3.28 -14.03 -11.39
CA PRO A 16 -3.99 -13.74 -12.64
C PRO A 16 -3.11 -14.04 -13.85
N GLU A 17 -3.70 -14.56 -14.92
CA GLU A 17 -2.99 -14.90 -16.16
C GLU A 17 -2.72 -13.69 -17.07
N ASP A 18 -3.44 -12.58 -16.86
CA ASP A 18 -3.28 -11.37 -17.67
C ASP A 18 -1.88 -10.75 -17.45
N SER A 19 -1.16 -10.53 -18.54
CA SER A 19 0.23 -10.07 -18.59
C SER A 19 0.52 -8.72 -17.91
N VAL A 20 -0.52 -7.93 -17.60
CA VAL A 20 -0.33 -6.71 -16.79
C VAL A 20 0.02 -7.02 -15.34
N TYR A 21 -0.35 -8.21 -14.84
CA TYR A 21 -0.02 -8.66 -13.49
C TYR A 21 1.34 -9.36 -13.47
N MET A 22 2.24 -8.86 -12.64
CA MET A 22 3.59 -9.38 -12.50
C MET A 22 3.81 -9.81 -11.04
N PRO A 23 3.85 -11.11 -10.74
CA PRO A 23 4.22 -11.60 -9.43
C PRO A 23 5.62 -11.14 -9.02
N ILE A 24 5.74 -10.60 -7.80
CA ILE A 24 7.03 -10.24 -7.20
C ILE A 24 7.18 -10.90 -5.84
N HIS A 25 8.27 -11.65 -5.66
CA HIS A 25 8.67 -12.20 -4.37
C HIS A 25 9.31 -11.08 -3.56
N VAL A 26 8.56 -10.54 -2.59
CA VAL A 26 9.02 -9.48 -1.69
C VAL A 26 9.85 -10.04 -0.53
N GLY A 27 10.91 -9.32 -0.15
CA GLY A 27 11.90 -9.80 0.80
C GLY A 27 12.55 -11.09 0.36
N ARG A 28 12.88 -11.19 -0.95
CA ARG A 28 13.53 -12.35 -1.54
C ARG A 28 14.93 -12.60 -0.97
N GLU A 29 15.63 -11.54 -0.56
CA GLU A 29 17.00 -11.59 -0.03
C GLU A 29 17.12 -12.67 1.06
N GLY A 30 18.11 -13.55 0.90
CA GLY A 30 18.35 -14.67 1.81
C GLY A 30 17.28 -15.79 1.88
N LYS A 31 16.20 -15.75 1.06
CA LYS A 31 15.15 -16.79 1.05
C LYS A 31 15.35 -17.82 -0.06
N ALA A 32 14.47 -18.82 -0.16
CA ALA A 32 14.43 -19.78 -1.28
C ALA A 32 13.62 -19.24 -2.47
N ASP A 33 13.97 -19.66 -3.69
CA ASP A 33 13.23 -19.26 -4.89
C ASP A 33 11.87 -19.95 -4.93
N ILE A 34 10.84 -19.17 -5.24
CA ILE A 34 9.45 -19.65 -5.37
C ILE A 34 8.96 -19.59 -6.81
N GLY A 35 9.82 -19.20 -7.76
CA GLY A 35 9.52 -19.16 -9.19
C GLY A 35 8.94 -17.82 -9.69
N TYR A 36 9.10 -16.75 -8.92
CA TYR A 36 8.68 -15.39 -9.31
C TYR A 36 9.89 -14.45 -9.31
N THR A 37 9.78 -13.34 -10.04
CA THR A 37 10.78 -12.27 -9.99
C THR A 37 10.98 -11.82 -8.55
N GLY A 38 12.22 -11.79 -8.09
CA GLY A 38 12.55 -11.38 -6.72
C GLY A 38 12.95 -9.90 -6.64
N ASP A 39 12.52 -9.23 -5.59
CA ASP A 39 12.85 -7.82 -5.33
C ASP A 39 14.31 -7.56 -4.90
N HIS A 40 15.15 -8.59 -4.79
CA HIS A 40 16.57 -8.53 -4.41
C HIS A 40 17.56 -8.28 -5.57
N THR A 41 17.11 -7.78 -6.72
CA THR A 41 17.96 -7.57 -7.91
C THR A 41 18.06 -6.09 -8.25
N GLY A 42 19.14 -5.66 -8.92
CA GLY A 42 19.34 -4.25 -9.24
C GLY A 42 19.38 -3.36 -7.99
N ASP A 43 18.88 -2.13 -8.08
CA ASP A 43 18.76 -1.24 -6.93
C ASP A 43 17.52 -1.64 -6.09
N ASN A 44 17.74 -1.97 -4.82
CA ASN A 44 16.72 -2.58 -3.99
C ASN A 44 16.93 -2.42 -2.48
N ILE A 45 15.85 -2.68 -1.75
CA ILE A 45 15.81 -2.72 -0.27
C ILE A 45 15.21 -4.04 0.23
N SER A 46 15.41 -5.15 -0.49
CA SER A 46 14.78 -6.45 -0.19
C SER A 46 15.05 -6.93 1.23
N SER A 47 16.26 -6.69 1.76
CA SER A 47 16.65 -7.00 3.13
C SER A 47 15.80 -6.30 4.20
N LYS A 48 15.17 -5.16 3.86
CA LYS A 48 14.32 -4.37 4.77
C LYS A 48 12.85 -4.84 4.81
N ASN A 49 12.50 -5.94 4.14
CA ASN A 49 11.12 -6.41 4.02
C ASN A 49 10.43 -6.71 5.37
N ALA A 50 11.20 -7.08 6.40
CA ALA A 50 10.67 -7.29 7.74
C ALA A 50 9.96 -6.04 8.30
N ASN A 51 10.39 -4.85 7.89
CA ASN A 51 9.86 -3.58 8.37
C ASN A 51 9.06 -2.83 7.28
N TYR A 52 9.54 -2.86 6.03
CA TYR A 52 8.94 -2.18 4.87
C TYR A 52 7.84 -2.98 4.18
N CYS A 53 7.70 -4.28 4.48
CA CYS A 53 6.67 -5.13 3.89
C CYS A 53 6.67 -5.07 2.35
N GLU A 54 5.50 -4.96 1.72
CA GLU A 54 5.33 -4.89 0.26
C GLU A 54 6.05 -3.69 -0.39
N LEU A 55 6.41 -2.65 0.38
CA LEU A 55 7.11 -1.48 -0.15
C LEU A 55 8.49 -1.84 -0.72
N THR A 56 9.09 -2.96 -0.28
CA THR A 56 10.32 -3.48 -0.89
C THR A 56 10.15 -3.84 -2.36
N GLY A 57 9.02 -4.46 -2.72
CA GLY A 57 8.65 -4.69 -4.12
C GLY A 57 8.31 -3.40 -4.86
N LEU A 58 7.70 -2.43 -4.17
CA LEU A 58 7.41 -1.11 -4.74
C LEU A 58 8.68 -0.32 -5.07
N TYR A 59 9.66 -0.33 -4.15
CA TYR A 59 10.97 0.30 -4.36
C TYR A 59 11.70 -0.33 -5.53
N TRP A 60 11.70 -1.67 -5.59
CA TRP A 60 12.30 -2.39 -6.70
C TRP A 60 11.64 -2.00 -8.03
N ALA A 61 10.31 -1.86 -8.07
CA ALA A 61 9.60 -1.38 -9.25
C ALA A 61 10.02 0.03 -9.67
N TRP A 62 10.13 0.94 -8.70
CA TRP A 62 10.57 2.32 -8.92
C TRP A 62 11.94 2.41 -9.59
N LYS A 63 12.89 1.61 -9.13
CA LYS A 63 14.27 1.68 -9.62
C LYS A 63 14.53 0.85 -10.88
N ASN A 64 13.80 -0.23 -11.09
CA ASN A 64 14.18 -1.25 -12.07
C ASN A 64 13.19 -1.49 -13.20
N LEU A 65 11.91 -1.10 -13.06
CA LEU A 65 10.92 -1.32 -14.11
C LEU A 65 10.87 -0.15 -15.10
N ASP A 66 10.67 -0.48 -16.36
CA ASP A 66 10.31 0.44 -17.44
C ASP A 66 8.87 0.17 -17.88
N ALA A 67 7.95 1.07 -17.49
CA ALA A 67 6.52 0.99 -17.80
C ALA A 67 5.87 2.37 -17.75
N ASP A 68 4.83 2.57 -18.58
CA ASP A 68 4.06 3.82 -18.63
C ASP A 68 3.19 3.98 -17.36
N TYR A 69 2.74 2.85 -16.79
CA TYR A 69 1.94 2.78 -15.57
C TYR A 69 2.44 1.66 -14.68
N ILE A 70 2.61 1.98 -13.39
CA ILE A 70 3.09 1.04 -12.36
C ILE A 70 2.05 0.97 -11.25
N GLY A 71 1.79 -0.23 -10.74
CA GLY A 71 0.87 -0.43 -9.65
C GLY A 71 1.30 -1.51 -8.68
N LEU A 72 0.64 -1.54 -7.53
CA LEU A 72 0.88 -2.51 -6.47
C LEU A 72 -0.45 -3.13 -6.03
N VAL A 73 -0.47 -4.45 -5.98
CA VAL A 73 -1.54 -5.23 -5.37
C VAL A 73 -0.95 -6.33 -4.49
N HIS A 74 -1.77 -6.91 -3.63
CA HIS A 74 -1.36 -8.04 -2.81
C HIS A 74 -1.76 -9.35 -3.48
N TYR A 75 -1.00 -10.41 -3.28
CA TYR A 75 -1.34 -11.75 -3.78
C TYR A 75 -2.74 -12.28 -3.39
N ARG A 76 -3.36 -11.68 -2.35
CA ARG A 76 -4.70 -12.00 -1.85
C ARG A 76 -5.72 -10.88 -1.99
N ARG A 77 -5.39 -9.76 -2.65
CA ARG A 77 -6.30 -8.62 -2.82
C ARG A 77 -6.10 -8.02 -4.20
N TYR A 78 -7.16 -7.96 -4.99
CA TYR A 78 -7.10 -7.45 -6.35
C TYR A 78 -8.19 -6.42 -6.58
N PHE A 79 -7.91 -5.46 -7.45
CA PHE A 79 -8.93 -4.61 -8.04
C PHE A 79 -9.88 -5.44 -8.88
N THR A 80 -11.17 -5.33 -8.60
CA THR A 80 -12.23 -6.09 -9.23
C THR A 80 -13.36 -5.18 -9.68
N ARG A 81 -14.14 -5.61 -10.66
CA ARG A 81 -15.32 -4.86 -11.15
C ARG A 81 -16.35 -4.62 -10.05
N LYS A 82 -16.55 -5.62 -9.19
CA LYS A 82 -17.51 -5.61 -8.08
C LYS A 82 -17.18 -6.71 -7.08
N GLU A 83 -17.66 -6.56 -5.85
CA GLU A 83 -17.57 -7.63 -4.85
C GLU A 83 -18.59 -8.74 -5.12
N VAL A 84 -18.14 -9.99 -5.00
CA VAL A 84 -18.95 -11.21 -5.10
C VAL A 84 -18.58 -12.19 -3.99
N ARG A 85 -19.40 -13.21 -3.72
CA ARG A 85 -19.22 -14.07 -2.54
C ARG A 85 -18.14 -15.15 -2.70
N SER A 86 -18.15 -15.87 -3.82
CA SER A 86 -17.23 -16.98 -4.06
C SER A 86 -15.84 -16.50 -4.42
N VAL A 87 -14.79 -17.19 -3.93
CA VAL A 87 -13.41 -16.92 -4.32
C VAL A 87 -13.21 -17.11 -5.82
N GLU A 88 -13.84 -18.12 -6.42
CA GLU A 88 -13.70 -18.38 -7.85
C GLU A 88 -14.36 -17.27 -8.69
N ASP A 89 -15.55 -16.82 -8.28
CA ASP A 89 -16.21 -15.70 -8.95
C ASP A 89 -15.40 -14.41 -8.82
N LYS A 90 -14.73 -14.19 -7.67
CA LYS A 90 -13.86 -13.03 -7.46
C LYS A 90 -12.70 -13.00 -8.45
N LYS A 91 -12.08 -14.14 -8.76
CA LYS A 91 -11.03 -14.23 -9.79
C LYS A 91 -11.54 -13.75 -11.14
N ASN A 92 -12.76 -14.14 -11.50
CA ASN A 92 -13.43 -13.69 -12.73
C ASN A 92 -13.80 -12.19 -12.69
N GLN A 93 -13.82 -11.55 -11.51
CA GLN A 93 -14.05 -10.10 -11.39
C GLN A 93 -12.77 -9.26 -11.47
N ILE A 94 -11.58 -9.87 -11.47
CA ILE A 94 -10.31 -9.13 -11.57
C ILE A 94 -10.27 -8.35 -12.89
N LEU A 95 -9.82 -7.10 -12.82
CA LEU A 95 -9.72 -6.22 -13.98
C LEU A 95 -8.70 -6.76 -14.98
N THR A 96 -9.09 -6.79 -16.26
CA THR A 96 -8.21 -7.20 -17.36
C THR A 96 -7.35 -6.03 -17.84
N GLY A 97 -6.30 -6.33 -18.59
CA GLY A 97 -5.43 -5.31 -19.20
C GLY A 97 -6.20 -4.36 -20.12
N ALA A 98 -7.25 -4.82 -20.80
CA ALA A 98 -8.12 -3.97 -21.62
C ALA A 98 -8.91 -2.96 -20.78
N GLU A 99 -9.40 -3.37 -19.61
CA GLU A 99 -10.13 -2.50 -18.68
C GLU A 99 -9.21 -1.52 -17.97
N TRP A 100 -8.01 -1.97 -17.59
CA TRP A 100 -6.98 -1.06 -17.09
C TRP A 100 -6.61 0.00 -18.11
N LYS A 101 -6.40 -0.36 -19.37
CA LYS A 101 -6.14 0.61 -20.44
C LYS A 101 -7.25 1.65 -20.57
N LYS A 102 -8.51 1.22 -20.46
CA LYS A 102 -9.64 2.13 -20.48
C LYS A 102 -9.63 3.08 -19.28
N LEU A 103 -9.55 2.55 -18.06
CA LEU A 103 -9.55 3.34 -16.83
C LEU A 103 -8.39 4.35 -16.80
N LEU A 104 -7.18 3.91 -17.14
CA LEU A 104 -5.96 4.72 -17.08
C LEU A 104 -5.85 5.73 -18.23
N SER A 105 -6.68 5.60 -19.27
CA SER A 105 -6.83 6.64 -20.28
C SER A 105 -7.69 7.83 -19.81
N GLU A 106 -8.53 7.61 -18.80
CA GLU A 106 -9.41 8.63 -18.22
C GLU A 106 -8.82 9.24 -16.95
N TYR A 107 -8.16 8.43 -16.11
CA TYR A 107 -7.61 8.86 -14.83
C TYR A 107 -6.12 8.48 -14.72
N PRO A 108 -5.24 9.39 -14.30
CA PRO A 108 -3.81 9.10 -14.19
C PRO A 108 -3.49 8.21 -12.98
N VAL A 109 -4.41 8.10 -12.01
CA VAL A 109 -4.27 7.28 -10.81
C VAL A 109 -5.57 6.52 -10.54
N VAL A 110 -5.43 5.24 -10.17
CA VAL A 110 -6.50 4.41 -9.63
C VAL A 110 -6.07 3.92 -8.26
N VAL A 111 -6.95 4.06 -7.26
CA VAL A 111 -6.74 3.62 -5.87
C VAL A 111 -7.84 2.67 -5.43
N ALA A 112 -7.59 1.97 -4.31
CA ALA A 112 -8.61 1.15 -3.65
C ALA A 112 -9.85 1.97 -3.30
N ASP A 113 -10.98 1.31 -3.08
CA ASP A 113 -12.16 1.94 -2.51
C ASP A 113 -11.90 2.38 -1.06
N LYS A 114 -12.50 3.50 -0.66
CA LYS A 114 -12.34 4.06 0.69
C LYS A 114 -12.77 3.09 1.77
N ARG A 115 -11.88 2.86 2.74
CA ARG A 115 -12.26 2.28 4.03
C ARG A 115 -12.80 3.37 4.95
N LYS A 116 -14.06 3.23 5.38
CA LYS A 116 -14.73 4.21 6.27
C LYS A 116 -14.68 3.76 7.74
N TYR A 117 -14.21 4.64 8.60
CA TYR A 117 -14.14 4.51 10.05
C TYR A 117 -15.24 5.37 10.70
N TYR A 118 -16.37 4.78 11.06
CA TYR A 118 -17.53 5.56 11.54
C TYR A 118 -17.34 6.23 12.91
N ILE A 119 -16.37 5.77 13.71
CA ILE A 119 -16.18 6.23 15.09
C ILE A 119 -14.74 6.62 15.40
N GLU A 120 -13.85 6.68 14.40
CA GLU A 120 -12.42 7.02 14.58
C GLU A 120 -11.93 7.87 13.41
N SER A 121 -11.06 8.83 13.71
CA SER A 121 -10.18 9.42 12.70
C SER A 121 -9.07 8.44 12.32
N ASN A 122 -8.39 8.69 11.20
CA ASN A 122 -7.25 7.86 10.79
C ASN A 122 -6.15 7.81 11.85
N ARG A 123 -5.81 8.95 12.47
CA ARG A 123 -4.83 9.01 13.58
C ARG A 123 -5.31 8.23 14.81
N SER A 124 -6.59 8.37 15.19
CA SER A 124 -7.16 7.58 16.30
C SER A 124 -7.13 6.09 16.00
N HIS A 125 -7.42 5.69 14.75
CA HIS A 125 -7.40 4.30 14.35
C HIS A 125 -5.99 3.73 14.40
N TYR A 126 -5.01 4.47 13.87
CA TYR A 126 -3.60 4.13 13.88
C TYR A 126 -3.10 3.92 15.33
N ASN A 127 -3.32 4.89 16.22
CA ASN A 127 -2.86 4.84 17.61
C ASN A 127 -3.56 3.77 18.49
N ASN A 128 -4.68 3.21 18.00
CA ASN A 128 -5.34 2.07 18.63
C ASN A 128 -4.85 0.73 18.08
N ALA A 129 -4.27 0.72 16.88
CA ALA A 129 -3.77 -0.47 16.21
C ALA A 129 -2.26 -0.66 16.35
N HIS A 130 -1.51 0.43 16.53
CA HIS A 130 -0.05 0.52 16.45
C HIS A 130 0.53 1.53 17.43
N HIS A 131 1.83 1.44 17.71
CA HIS A 131 2.60 2.50 18.38
C HIS A 131 2.57 3.79 17.56
N SER A 132 2.34 4.94 18.23
CA SER A 132 2.16 6.22 17.54
C SER A 132 3.44 6.81 16.96
N ASP A 133 4.60 6.39 17.48
CA ASP A 133 5.93 6.94 17.19
C ASP A 133 6.20 7.13 15.69
N GLY A 134 5.77 6.17 14.85
CA GLY A 134 5.96 6.26 13.40
C GLY A 134 5.16 7.37 12.74
N LEU A 135 3.88 7.51 13.11
CA LEU A 135 3.01 8.55 12.55
C LEU A 135 3.31 9.93 13.16
N ASP A 136 3.79 9.97 14.40
CA ASP A 136 4.26 11.19 15.06
C ASP A 136 5.56 11.69 14.42
N ALA A 137 6.51 10.79 14.14
CA ALA A 137 7.74 11.11 13.41
C ALA A 137 7.42 11.58 11.99
N ALA A 138 6.49 10.93 11.28
CA ALA A 138 6.06 11.36 9.95
C ALA A 138 5.53 12.81 9.95
N GLU A 139 4.72 13.18 10.94
CA GLU A 139 4.20 14.56 11.09
C GLU A 139 5.32 15.58 11.26
N GLN A 140 6.30 15.27 12.12
CA GLN A 140 7.46 16.14 12.35
C GLN A 140 8.32 16.29 11.09
N ILE A 141 8.64 15.17 10.43
CA ILE A 141 9.44 15.18 9.19
C ILE A 141 8.74 15.98 8.10
N ILE A 142 7.42 15.83 7.95
CA ILE A 142 6.64 16.61 6.99
C ILE A 142 6.69 18.10 7.34
N ALA A 143 6.49 18.48 8.59
CA ALA A 143 6.56 19.88 9.00
C ALA A 143 7.94 20.51 8.76
N GLU A 144 9.02 19.73 8.93
CA GLU A 144 10.40 20.18 8.75
C GLU A 144 10.84 20.24 7.27
N LYS A 145 10.56 19.19 6.51
CA LYS A 145 11.12 18.99 5.16
C LYS A 145 10.13 19.28 4.03
N TYR A 146 8.85 19.11 4.28
CA TYR A 146 7.76 19.24 3.31
C TYR A 146 6.61 20.07 3.87
N PRO A 147 6.87 21.30 4.37
CA PRO A 147 5.88 22.08 5.11
C PRO A 147 4.58 22.30 4.33
N GLU A 148 4.64 22.34 2.99
CA GLU A 148 3.49 22.41 2.08
C GLU A 148 2.52 21.21 2.18
N TYR A 149 2.98 20.05 2.68
CA TYR A 149 2.16 18.86 2.93
C TYR A 149 1.50 18.86 4.31
N SER A 150 1.87 19.76 5.23
CA SER A 150 1.40 19.73 6.63
C SER A 150 -0.12 19.88 6.77
N ALA A 151 -0.72 20.73 5.93
CA ALA A 151 -2.18 20.92 5.91
C ALA A 151 -2.90 19.64 5.42
N ALA A 152 -2.38 19.00 4.38
CA ALA A 152 -2.90 17.74 3.86
C ALA A 152 -2.74 16.63 4.91
N PHE A 153 -1.57 16.53 5.55
CA PHE A 153 -1.32 15.55 6.60
C PHE A 153 -2.31 15.69 7.76
N THR A 154 -2.50 16.92 8.25
CA THR A 154 -3.46 17.23 9.32
C THR A 154 -4.89 16.84 8.91
N LYS A 155 -5.29 17.16 7.67
CA LYS A 155 -6.62 16.83 7.14
C LYS A 155 -6.83 15.32 7.04
N VAL A 156 -5.87 14.58 6.50
CA VAL A 156 -5.93 13.13 6.36
C VAL A 156 -5.91 12.44 7.72
N CYS A 157 -5.10 12.90 8.67
CA CYS A 157 -5.08 12.32 10.02
C CYS A 157 -6.40 12.49 10.78
N ASN A 158 -7.11 13.60 10.54
CA ASN A 158 -8.36 13.93 11.23
C ASN A 158 -9.63 13.39 10.55
N ARG A 159 -9.57 12.97 9.28
CA ARG A 159 -10.73 12.40 8.59
C ARG A 159 -10.98 10.95 8.98
N THR A 160 -12.18 10.47 8.64
CA THR A 160 -12.74 9.17 9.04
C THR A 160 -12.70 8.13 7.91
N TRP A 161 -11.81 8.29 6.95
CA TRP A 161 -11.62 7.32 5.86
C TRP A 161 -10.22 7.39 5.27
N ALA A 162 -9.77 6.26 4.71
CA ALA A 162 -8.49 6.17 4.01
C ALA A 162 -8.52 5.13 2.89
N HIS A 163 -7.62 5.28 1.92
CA HIS A 163 -7.29 4.24 0.94
C HIS A 163 -6.20 3.33 1.51
N MET A 164 -6.62 2.19 2.06
CA MET A 164 -5.72 1.28 2.78
C MET A 164 -4.98 0.34 1.83
N PHE A 165 -3.99 -0.38 2.40
CA PHE A 165 -3.22 -1.45 1.78
C PHE A 165 -2.16 -1.03 0.76
N ASN A 166 -1.82 0.26 0.62
CA ASN A 166 -0.83 0.71 -0.38
C ASN A 166 -1.18 0.24 -1.82
N MET A 167 -2.46 0.02 -2.13
CA MET A 167 -2.90 -0.51 -3.43
C MET A 167 -3.29 0.62 -4.37
N PHE A 168 -2.61 0.69 -5.51
CA PHE A 168 -2.87 1.67 -6.56
C PHE A 168 -2.34 1.21 -7.92
N VAL A 169 -2.72 1.92 -8.98
CA VAL A 169 -2.04 1.92 -10.28
C VAL A 169 -1.92 3.37 -10.74
N MET A 170 -0.71 3.82 -11.06
CA MET A 170 -0.38 5.21 -11.31
C MET A 170 0.42 5.37 -12.61
N ARG A 171 0.23 6.50 -13.29
CA ARG A 171 1.09 6.94 -14.39
C ARG A 171 2.52 7.13 -13.88
N ARG A 172 3.51 6.82 -14.72
CA ARG A 172 4.94 6.76 -14.35
C ARG A 172 5.47 8.01 -13.63
N ASP A 173 5.20 9.19 -14.16
CA ASP A 173 5.65 10.47 -13.58
C ASP A 173 5.08 10.73 -12.17
N LEU A 174 3.82 10.36 -11.93
CA LEU A 174 3.18 10.48 -10.62
C LEU A 174 3.70 9.42 -9.65
N PHE A 175 3.93 8.21 -10.15
CA PHE A 175 4.52 7.12 -9.39
C PHE A 175 5.94 7.47 -8.90
N ASP A 176 6.78 8.04 -9.78
CA ASP A 176 8.13 8.46 -9.44
C ASP A 176 8.12 9.56 -8.36
N GLN A 177 7.28 10.59 -8.52
CA GLN A 177 7.11 11.67 -7.54
C GLN A 177 6.62 11.15 -6.18
N TYR A 178 5.64 10.23 -6.19
CA TYR A 178 5.14 9.62 -4.96
C TYR A 178 6.22 8.78 -4.27
N CYS A 179 6.94 7.94 -5.01
CA CYS A 179 8.00 7.11 -4.43
C CYS A 179 9.14 7.94 -3.86
N GLU A 180 9.60 8.96 -4.60
CA GLU A 180 10.64 9.88 -4.12
C GLU A 180 10.24 10.54 -2.80
N TRP A 181 9.05 11.13 -2.76
CA TRP A 181 8.53 11.78 -1.55
C TRP A 181 8.34 10.79 -0.39
N MET A 182 7.61 9.69 -0.62
CA MET A 182 7.28 8.72 0.42
C MET A 182 8.53 8.03 0.98
N PHE A 183 9.45 7.53 0.14
CA PHE A 183 10.66 6.85 0.63
C PHE A 183 11.58 7.80 1.38
N SER A 184 11.69 9.07 0.97
CA SER A 184 12.48 10.06 1.72
C SER A 184 11.98 10.29 3.15
N ILE A 185 10.65 10.19 3.37
CA ILE A 185 10.05 10.30 4.71
C ILE A 185 10.31 9.01 5.50
N LEU A 186 10.09 7.84 4.88
CA LEU A 186 10.26 6.56 5.57
C LEU A 186 11.73 6.32 5.99
N GLU A 187 12.70 6.70 5.16
CA GLU A 187 14.13 6.66 5.50
C GLU A 187 14.45 7.56 6.71
N GLU A 188 13.85 8.75 6.80
CA GLU A 188 14.00 9.61 7.97
C GLU A 188 13.36 9.03 9.23
N ILE A 189 12.21 8.34 9.11
CA ILE A 189 11.61 7.63 10.24
C ILE A 189 12.55 6.52 10.71
N GLU A 190 13.16 5.77 9.79
CA GLU A 190 14.16 4.72 10.11
C GLU A 190 15.35 5.27 10.91
N HIS A 191 15.74 6.53 10.68
CA HIS A 191 16.79 7.18 11.46
C HIS A 191 16.35 7.75 12.81
N ARG A 192 15.05 8.06 12.97
CA ARG A 192 14.54 8.76 14.17
C ARG A 192 13.84 7.86 15.17
N VAL A 193 13.32 6.70 14.74
CA VAL A 193 12.51 5.81 15.57
C VAL A 193 13.26 4.50 15.81
N ASP A 194 13.62 4.25 17.07
CA ASP A 194 14.20 2.98 17.49
C ASP A 194 13.11 1.92 17.62
N ILE A 195 13.20 0.87 16.80
CA ILE A 195 12.27 -0.27 16.79
C ILE A 195 12.89 -1.54 17.38
N SER A 196 14.05 -1.44 18.05
CA SER A 196 14.78 -2.62 18.57
C SER A 196 13.96 -3.45 19.55
N ASP A 197 13.09 -2.80 20.33
CA ASP A 197 12.20 -3.43 21.30
C ASP A 197 10.80 -3.76 20.75
N TYR A 198 10.54 -3.49 19.47
CA TYR A 198 9.25 -3.78 18.86
C TYR A 198 9.11 -5.27 18.55
N ASP A 199 7.89 -5.80 18.71
CA ASP A 199 7.59 -7.15 18.24
C ASP A 199 7.53 -7.21 16.70
N THR A 200 7.51 -8.43 16.15
CA THR A 200 7.48 -8.64 14.69
C THR A 200 6.29 -7.98 13.97
N TYR A 201 5.19 -7.71 14.66
CA TYR A 201 4.01 -7.09 14.08
C TYR A 201 4.17 -5.57 14.04
N GLU A 202 4.58 -4.96 15.14
CA GLU A 202 4.80 -3.51 15.29
C GLU A 202 6.03 -3.02 14.53
N ALA A 203 7.05 -3.87 14.37
CA ALA A 203 8.26 -3.56 13.58
C ALA A 203 7.97 -3.27 12.09
N ARG A 204 6.72 -3.47 11.63
CA ARG A 204 6.23 -3.16 10.28
C ARG A 204 5.77 -1.70 10.11
N ILE A 205 6.23 -0.85 11.01
CA ILE A 205 5.90 0.57 11.14
C ILE A 205 5.88 1.33 9.80
N TYR A 206 6.86 1.09 8.92
CA TYR A 206 6.97 1.81 7.64
C TYR A 206 5.83 1.45 6.69
N GLY A 207 5.40 0.18 6.67
CA GLY A 207 4.24 -0.25 5.90
C GLY A 207 2.94 0.36 6.43
N PHE A 208 2.80 0.52 7.75
CA PHE A 208 1.60 1.15 8.33
C PHE A 208 1.55 2.66 8.09
N VAL A 209 2.68 3.35 8.23
CA VAL A 209 2.77 4.79 7.98
C VAL A 209 2.49 5.09 6.50
N SER A 210 3.02 4.28 5.57
CA SER A 210 2.81 4.50 4.14
C SER A 210 1.35 4.43 3.71
N GLU A 211 0.51 3.63 4.40
CA GLU A 211 -0.93 3.56 4.12
C GLU A 211 -1.61 4.92 4.32
N ILE A 212 -1.13 5.74 5.27
CA ILE A 212 -1.60 7.11 5.46
C ILE A 212 -0.94 8.08 4.48
N LEU A 213 0.35 7.92 4.21
CA LEU A 213 1.11 8.82 3.33
C LEU A 213 0.58 8.87 1.90
N LEU A 214 0.08 7.76 1.35
CA LEU A 214 -0.55 7.74 0.02
C LEU A 214 -1.64 8.81 -0.09
N ASP A 215 -2.52 8.86 0.90
CA ASP A 215 -3.63 9.80 0.94
C ASP A 215 -3.19 11.24 1.16
N VAL A 216 -2.14 11.45 1.95
CA VAL A 216 -1.52 12.76 2.15
C VAL A 216 -0.95 13.29 0.85
N TRP A 217 -0.27 12.45 0.09
CA TRP A 217 0.31 12.83 -1.19
C TRP A 217 -0.74 13.18 -2.24
N LEU A 218 -1.79 12.37 -2.35
CA LEU A 218 -2.91 12.64 -3.27
C LEU A 218 -3.62 13.96 -2.93
N GLU A 219 -3.84 14.21 -1.63
CA GLU A 219 -4.50 15.42 -1.12
C GLU A 219 -3.64 16.68 -1.36
N ALA A 220 -2.35 16.63 -1.02
CA ALA A 220 -1.46 17.79 -1.15
C ALA A 220 -1.25 18.20 -2.61
N ASN A 221 -1.13 17.22 -3.52
CA ASN A 221 -0.85 17.46 -4.92
C ASN A 221 -2.12 17.62 -5.78
N ASN A 222 -3.31 17.57 -5.18
CA ASN A 222 -4.60 17.66 -5.88
C ASN A 222 -4.71 16.68 -7.06
N ILE A 223 -4.27 15.43 -6.84
CA ILE A 223 -4.22 14.41 -7.89
C ILE A 223 -5.64 13.94 -8.22
N ASP A 224 -5.99 13.93 -9.50
CA ASP A 224 -7.21 13.28 -9.97
C ASP A 224 -7.04 11.77 -9.94
N TYR A 225 -7.94 11.07 -9.24
CA TYR A 225 -7.89 9.63 -9.07
C TYR A 225 -9.28 8.99 -9.17
N LYS A 226 -9.27 7.71 -9.55
CA LYS A 226 -10.45 6.86 -9.55
C LYS A 226 -10.40 5.82 -8.43
N GLU A 227 -11.44 5.75 -7.61
CA GLU A 227 -11.64 4.62 -6.70
C GLU A 227 -12.13 3.38 -7.47
N GLN A 228 -11.54 2.22 -7.16
CA GLN A 228 -11.90 0.94 -7.72
C GLN A 228 -12.03 -0.12 -6.62
N ASN A 229 -13.10 -0.93 -6.68
CA ASN A 229 -13.39 -1.97 -5.70
C ASN A 229 -12.22 -2.95 -5.54
N VAL A 230 -11.89 -3.29 -4.29
CA VAL A 230 -10.90 -4.33 -3.97
C VAL A 230 -11.56 -5.55 -3.33
N SER A 231 -11.35 -6.72 -3.92
CA SER A 231 -11.82 -7.99 -3.37
C SER A 231 -10.72 -8.75 -2.63
N PHE A 232 -11.07 -9.34 -1.49
CA PHE A 232 -10.21 -10.28 -0.76
C PHE A 232 -10.40 -11.70 -1.30
N MET A 233 -9.31 -12.34 -1.71
CA MET A 233 -9.29 -13.69 -2.27
C MET A 233 -9.38 -14.80 -1.21
N GLU A 234 -9.47 -14.41 0.07
CA GLU A 234 -9.65 -15.33 1.19
C GLU A 234 -10.87 -14.93 2.02
N PRO A 235 -11.56 -15.91 2.64
CA PRO A 235 -12.66 -15.64 3.57
C PRO A 235 -12.26 -14.66 4.67
N GLN A 236 -13.12 -13.68 4.95
CA GLN A 236 -12.92 -12.70 6.01
C GLN A 236 -13.90 -12.97 7.16
N ASN A 237 -13.38 -13.19 8.37
CA ASN A 237 -14.22 -13.30 9.56
C ASN A 237 -14.53 -11.90 10.11
N TRP A 238 -15.65 -11.33 9.66
CA TRP A 238 -16.09 -9.98 10.04
C TRP A 238 -16.45 -9.84 11.52
N ILE A 239 -16.97 -10.89 12.15
CA ILE A 239 -17.27 -10.88 13.60
C ILE A 239 -15.98 -10.73 14.38
N LYS A 240 -14.96 -11.55 14.07
CA LYS A 240 -13.65 -11.47 14.70
C LYS A 240 -12.98 -10.11 14.44
N LYS A 241 -13.02 -9.62 13.20
CA LYS A 241 -12.46 -8.30 12.86
C LYS A 241 -13.15 -7.16 13.61
N GLY A 242 -14.47 -7.15 13.65
CA GLY A 242 -15.26 -6.15 14.38
C GLY A 242 -15.01 -6.20 15.89
N GLY A 243 -14.98 -7.41 16.47
CA GLY A 243 -14.66 -7.61 17.88
C GLY A 243 -13.25 -7.14 18.25
N LEU A 244 -12.24 -7.46 17.43
CA LEU A 244 -10.87 -6.98 17.63
C LEU A 244 -10.75 -5.46 17.49
N PHE A 245 -11.50 -4.86 16.55
CA PHE A 245 -11.56 -3.40 16.39
C PHE A 245 -12.14 -2.73 17.65
N LEU A 246 -13.31 -3.20 18.13
CA LEU A 246 -13.92 -2.67 19.34
C LEU A 246 -13.05 -2.89 20.58
N LYS A 247 -12.40 -4.06 20.68
CA LYS A 247 -11.46 -4.35 21.76
C LYS A 247 -10.35 -3.30 21.78
N ARG A 248 -9.64 -3.10 20.67
CA ARG A 248 -8.55 -2.11 20.58
C ARG A 248 -8.99 -0.68 20.91
N LYS A 249 -10.21 -0.32 20.52
CA LYS A 249 -10.75 1.02 20.76
C LYS A 249 -11.09 1.27 22.24
N PHE A 250 -11.71 0.31 22.91
CA PHE A 250 -12.31 0.50 24.24
C PHE A 250 -11.54 -0.17 25.39
N PHE A 251 -10.65 -1.10 25.07
CA PHE A 251 -9.92 -1.94 26.01
C PHE A 251 -8.46 -2.07 25.54
N LYS A 252 -7.62 -1.09 25.93
CA LYS A 252 -6.17 -1.15 25.74
C LYS A 252 -5.55 -2.18 26.69
#